data_AF-A0A7X4C029-F1
#
_entry.id   AF-A0A7X4C029-F1
#
_cell.length_a   1.000
_cell.length_b   1.000
_cell.length_c   1.000
_cell.angle_alpha   90.00
_cell.angle_beta   90.00
_cell.angle_gamma   90.00
#
_symmetry.space_group_name_H-M   'P 1'
#
loop_
_entity.id
_entity.type
_entity.pdbx_description
1 polymer ?
#
loop_
_entity_poly.entity_id
_entity_poly.type
_entity_poly.pdbx_seq_one_letter_code
_entity_poly.pdbx_strand_id
1 'polypeptide(L)'
;MGGRTDLFPAIEAAESGMLPLDGGHVMYWEEAGSPDGLPVLFLHGGPGAGCTPAYRRFFDPSAYRILLFDQRGAGRSTPGAEIHANT
;
A
#
# COMPACT_ATOMS: atom_id res chain seq x y z
N MET A 1 16.50 16.49 20.48
CA MET A 1 15.89 15.92 19.25
C MET A 1 14.63 15.17 19.68
N GLY A 2 13.47 15.80 19.54
CA GLY A 2 12.21 15.12 19.82
C GLY A 2 11.94 14.11 18.72
N GLY A 3 11.86 12.82 19.06
CA GLY A 3 11.44 11.80 18.10
C GLY A 3 10.03 12.14 17.61
N ARG A 4 9.81 12.13 16.29
CA ARG A 4 8.45 12.17 15.74
C ARG A 4 7.77 10.86 16.13
N THR A 5 6.94 10.90 17.17
CA THR A 5 6.10 9.78 17.63
C THR A 5 4.73 9.76 16.93
N ASP A 6 4.41 10.82 16.19
CA ASP A 6 3.12 10.99 15.55
C ASP A 6 3.17 10.68 14.05
N LEU A 7 2.05 10.19 13.52
CA LEU A 7 1.84 10.04 12.09
C LEU A 7 1.79 11.41 11.40
N PHE A 8 2.26 11.47 10.15
CA PHE A 8 2.05 12.65 9.29
C PHE A 8 0.55 12.95 9.11
N PRO A 9 0.15 14.15 8.68
CA PRO A 9 -1.25 14.44 8.35
C PRO A 9 -1.86 13.42 7.39
N ALA A 10 -3.19 13.24 7.46
CA ALA A 10 -3.88 12.37 6.52
C ALA A 10 -3.72 12.91 5.08
N ILE A 11 -3.49 11.99 4.13
CA ILE A 11 -3.37 12.27 2.70
C ILE A 11 -4.15 11.24 1.91
N GLU A 12 -4.66 11.65 0.75
CA GLU A 12 -5.27 10.74 -0.20
C GLU A 12 -4.25 10.11 -1.14
N ALA A 13 -4.63 8.97 -1.73
CA ALA A 13 -3.89 8.43 -2.85
C ALA A 13 -4.05 9.37 -4.05
N ALA A 14 -2.95 9.70 -4.71
CA ALA A 14 -2.95 10.45 -5.97
C ALA A 14 -3.38 9.57 -7.13
N GLU A 15 -2.99 8.29 -7.10
CA GLU A 15 -3.33 7.29 -8.11
C GLU A 15 -3.60 5.93 -7.46
N SER A 16 -4.44 5.11 -8.08
CA SER A 16 -4.62 3.72 -7.71
C SER A 16 -5.04 2.89 -8.90
N GLY A 17 -4.81 1.59 -8.84
CA GLY A 17 -5.15 0.69 -9.93
C GLY A 17 -5.24 -0.77 -9.52
N MET A 18 -5.63 -1.58 -10.49
CA MET A 18 -5.68 -3.04 -10.39
C MET A 18 -4.66 -3.62 -11.36
N LEU A 19 -3.76 -4.46 -10.87
CA LEU A 19 -2.71 -5.12 -11.65
C LEU A 19 -3.03 -6.61 -11.77
N PRO A 20 -3.34 -7.13 -12.97
CA PRO A 20 -3.44 -8.56 -13.19
C PRO A 20 -2.10 -9.26 -12.93
N LEU A 21 -2.15 -10.33 -12.15
CA LEU A 21 -1.02 -11.22 -11.88
C LEU A 21 -1.29 -12.60 -12.49
N ASP A 22 -0.35 -13.51 -12.32
CA ASP A 22 -0.54 -14.93 -12.59
C ASP A 22 -1.48 -15.59 -11.55
N GLY A 23 -1.89 -16.83 -11.81
CA GLY A 23 -2.75 -17.59 -10.91
C GLY A 23 -4.17 -17.04 -10.76
N GLY A 24 -4.59 -16.10 -11.63
CA GLY A 24 -5.92 -15.49 -11.60
C GLY A 24 -6.10 -14.37 -10.58
N HIS A 25 -5.01 -13.94 -9.93
CA HIS A 25 -5.05 -12.83 -8.96
C HIS A 25 -5.04 -11.48 -9.66
N VAL A 26 -5.75 -10.51 -9.09
CA VAL A 26 -5.70 -9.10 -9.47
C VAL A 26 -5.38 -8.28 -8.24
N MET A 27 -4.21 -7.64 -8.25
CA MET A 27 -3.65 -6.92 -7.12
C MET A 27 -4.07 -5.45 -7.12
N TYR A 28 -4.63 -4.97 -6.01
CA TYR A 28 -4.83 -3.55 -5.80
C TYR A 28 -3.51 -2.86 -5.43
N TRP A 29 -3.26 -1.69 -6.01
CA TRP A 29 -2.17 -0.80 -5.61
C TRP A 29 -2.62 0.66 -5.57
N GLU A 30 -1.91 1.47 -4.79
CA GLU A 30 -2.10 2.92 -4.72
C GLU A 30 -0.77 3.66 -4.50
N GLU A 31 -0.73 4.89 -4.96
CA GLU A 31 0.39 5.82 -4.81
C GLU A 31 -0.06 7.08 -4.07
N ALA A 32 0.77 7.56 -3.14
CA ALA A 32 0.56 8.80 -2.41
C ALA A 32 1.89 9.56 -2.20
N GLY A 33 1.81 10.79 -1.70
CA GLY A 33 2.99 11.63 -1.45
C GLY A 33 3.48 12.35 -2.71
N SER A 34 4.80 12.56 -2.80
CA SER A 34 5.44 13.30 -3.88
C SER A 34 5.79 12.37 -5.04
N PRO A 35 5.29 12.60 -6.27
CA PRO A 35 5.64 11.77 -7.44
C PRO A 35 7.14 11.76 -7.76
N ASP A 36 7.85 12.84 -7.40
CA ASP A 36 9.31 12.99 -7.58
C ASP A 36 10.10 12.64 -6.30
N GLY A 37 9.42 12.17 -5.26
CA GLY A 37 10.04 11.79 -3.99
C GLY A 37 10.81 10.47 -4.07
N LEU A 38 11.57 10.16 -3.02
CA LEU A 38 12.26 8.88 -2.87
C LEU A 38 11.21 7.74 -2.85
N PRO A 39 11.28 6.74 -3.74
CA PRO A 39 10.29 5.66 -3.76
C PRO A 39 10.38 4.80 -2.51
N VAL A 40 9.22 4.51 -1.91
CA VAL A 40 9.08 3.56 -0.81
C VAL A 40 7.90 2.63 -1.06
N LEU A 41 8.10 1.34 -0.81
CA LEU A 41 7.06 0.31 -0.90
C LEU A 41 6.68 -0.14 0.51
N PHE A 42 5.41 -0.01 0.87
CA PHE A 42 4.91 -0.49 2.14
C PHE A 42 4.40 -1.93 2.02
N LEU A 43 4.87 -2.80 2.93
CA LEU A 43 4.41 -4.19 3.04
C LEU A 43 3.55 -4.33 4.29
N HIS A 44 2.25 -4.55 4.12
CA HIS A 44 1.36 -4.77 5.26
C HIS A 44 1.64 -6.12 5.94
N GLY A 45 1.33 -6.20 7.25
CA GLY A 45 1.42 -7.42 8.05
C GLY A 45 0.22 -8.38 7.87
N GLY A 46 0.12 -9.38 8.75
CA GLY A 46 -0.90 -10.42 8.70
C GLY A 46 -0.28 -11.82 8.71
N PRO A 47 -0.44 -12.65 7.67
CA PRO A 47 -0.85 -12.34 6.29
C PRO A 47 -2.36 -12.06 6.10
N GLY A 48 -2.73 -11.43 4.97
CA GLY A 48 -4.13 -11.24 4.58
C GLY A 48 -4.82 -9.94 5.06
N ALA A 49 -4.13 -9.07 5.81
CA ALA A 49 -4.76 -7.86 6.39
C ALA A 49 -5.11 -6.78 5.35
N GLY A 50 -4.23 -6.55 4.37
CA GLY A 50 -4.34 -5.43 3.43
C GLY A 50 -3.84 -4.10 4.00
N CYS A 51 -3.74 -3.10 3.14
CA CYS A 51 -3.36 -1.74 3.51
C CYS A 51 -4.54 -0.91 4.02
N THR A 52 -4.27 0.03 4.94
CA THR A 52 -5.24 1.03 5.40
C THR A 52 -4.75 2.44 5.05
N PRO A 53 -5.63 3.45 4.94
CA PRO A 53 -5.23 4.83 4.66
C PRO A 53 -4.22 5.40 5.67
N ALA A 54 -4.18 4.86 6.90
CA ALA A 54 -3.21 5.27 7.91
C ALA A 54 -1.75 4.98 7.51
N TYR A 55 -1.50 3.98 6.67
CA TYR A 55 -0.14 3.57 6.28
C TYR A 55 0.55 4.59 5.37
N ARG A 56 -0.20 5.43 4.63
CA ARG A 56 0.34 6.57 3.88
C ARG A 56 1.03 7.60 4.77
N ARG A 57 0.68 7.61 6.07
CA ARG A 57 1.09 8.62 7.05
C ARG A 57 2.37 8.26 7.79
N PHE A 58 3.01 7.15 7.43
CA PHE A 58 4.25 6.68 8.07
C PHE A 58 5.48 7.39 7.47
N PHE A 59 5.34 7.95 6.28
CA PHE A 59 6.41 8.58 5.51
C PHE A 59 6.10 10.07 5.32
N ASP A 60 7.15 10.88 5.23
CA ASP A 60 6.99 12.31 4.93
C ASP A 60 6.46 12.47 3.49
N PRO A 61 5.23 12.96 3.28
CA PRO A 61 4.64 12.99 1.94
C PRO A 61 5.30 14.01 1.01
N SER A 62 6.11 14.94 1.54
CA SER A 62 6.89 15.87 0.72
C SER A 62 8.20 15.26 0.21
N ALA A 63 8.70 14.21 0.89
CA ALA A 63 9.97 13.59 0.57
C ALA A 63 9.85 12.24 -0.14
N TYR A 64 8.74 11.52 0.04
CA TYR A 64 8.57 10.16 -0.46
C TYR A 64 7.46 10.05 -1.51
N ARG A 65 7.73 9.20 -2.52
CA ARG A 65 6.73 8.60 -3.40
C ARG A 65 6.31 7.27 -2.77
N ILE A 66 5.09 7.22 -2.24
CA ILE A 66 4.66 6.17 -1.31
C ILE A 66 3.77 5.18 -2.04
N LEU A 67 4.24 3.95 -2.19
CA LEU A 67 3.54 2.87 -2.88
C LEU A 67 2.99 1.87 -1.86
N LEU A 68 1.68 1.64 -1.88
CA LEU A 68 1.00 0.63 -1.08
C LEU A 68 0.35 -0.37 -2.05
N PHE A 69 0.32 -1.64 -1.67
CA PHE A 69 -0.46 -2.65 -2.36
C PHE A 69 -1.07 -3.62 -1.36
N ASP A 70 -2.18 -4.22 -1.75
CA ASP A 70 -2.79 -5.30 -0.99
C ASP A 70 -2.26 -6.62 -1.57
N GLN A 71 -1.62 -7.46 -0.75
CA GLN A 71 -1.12 -8.78 -1.19
C GLN A 71 -2.26 -9.63 -1.79
N ARG A 72 -1.92 -10.68 -2.54
CA ARG A 72 -2.88 -11.63 -3.13
C ARG A 72 -3.93 -12.07 -2.10
N GLY A 73 -5.21 -11.95 -2.46
CA GLY A 73 -6.35 -12.29 -1.60
C GLY A 73 -6.55 -11.41 -0.35
N ALA A 74 -5.75 -10.36 -0.15
CA ALA A 74 -5.88 -9.42 0.96
C ALA A 74 -6.61 -8.14 0.54
N GLY A 75 -7.27 -7.48 1.50
CA GLY A 75 -7.84 -6.15 1.31
C GLY A 75 -8.73 -6.03 0.06
N ARG A 76 -8.31 -5.17 -0.87
CA ARG A 76 -9.01 -4.87 -2.13
C ARG A 76 -8.54 -5.75 -3.29
N SER A 77 -7.51 -6.57 -3.11
CA SER A 77 -7.07 -7.52 -4.12
C SER A 77 -8.07 -8.67 -4.25
N THR A 78 -8.21 -9.18 -5.48
CA THR A 78 -9.19 -10.21 -5.81
C THR A 78 -8.51 -11.45 -6.39
N PRO A 79 -9.09 -12.66 -6.20
CA PRO A 79 -10.27 -12.94 -5.36
C PRO A 79 -9.94 -12.85 -3.86
N GLY A 80 -10.87 -12.31 -3.07
CA GLY A 80 -10.66 -12.12 -1.63
C GLY A 80 -10.52 -13.45 -0.89
N ALA A 81 -9.58 -13.53 0.05
CA ALA A 81 -9.23 -14.71 0.85
C ALA A 81 -8.81 -15.96 0.05
N GLU A 82 -8.48 -15.81 -1.23
CA GLU A 82 -8.01 -16.93 -2.06
C GLU A 82 -6.62 -17.41 -1.60
N ILE A 83 -6.46 -18.73 -1.52
CA ILE A 83 -5.22 -19.39 -1.07
C ILE A 83 -4.51 -20.12 -2.21
N HIS A 84 -5.20 -20.38 -3.33
CA HIS A 84 -4.60 -20.97 -4.51
C HIS A 84 -3.65 -19.98 -5.19
N ALA A 85 -2.45 -20.44 -5.58
CA ALA A 85 -1.41 -19.62 -6.22
C ALA A 85 -1.11 -18.30 -5.45
N ASN A 86 -1.11 -18.36 -4.11
CA ASN A 86 -0.89 -17.22 -3.23
C ASN A 86 0.56 -17.17 -2.71
N THR A 87 1.51 -17.04 -3.63
CA THR A 87 2.96 -16.88 -3.37
C THR A 87 3.56 -15.78 -4.25
#